data_AF-A0A1G0NMC6-F1
#
_entry.id   AF-A0A1G0NMC6-F1
#
_cell.length_a   1.000
_cell.length_b   1.000
_cell.length_c   1.000
_cell.angle_alpha   90.00
_cell.angle_beta   90.00
_cell.angle_gamma   90.00
#
_symmetry.space_group_name_H-M   'P 1'
#
loop_
_entity.id
_entity.type
_entity.pdbx_description
1 polymer ?
#
loop_
_entity_poly.entity_id
_entity_poly.type
_entity_poly.pdbx_seq_one_letter_code
_entity_poly.pdbx_strand_id
1 'polypeptide(L)'
;MRLHIEYFDQNETFAGLLPREGIVEGTPSCADSSHIWHLLRLDNPVFYESTEYSHFLLASRWEGHHIGEPEPTSVFILLVPSSFEQVADGFSHKQFLHVAWGMASVRT
;
A
#
# COMPACT_ATOMS: atom_id res chain seq x y z
N MET A 1 0.47 -0.43 -13.55
CA MET A 1 1.81 -0.02 -13.06
C MET A 1 2.30 -1.09 -12.09
N ARG A 2 3.55 -1.55 -12.19
CA ARG A 2 4.13 -2.54 -11.28
C ARG A 2 5.02 -1.84 -10.25
N LEU A 3 4.86 -2.18 -8.98
CA LEU A 3 5.60 -1.56 -7.88
C LEU A 3 6.40 -2.60 -7.09
N HIS A 4 7.57 -2.18 -6.61
CA HIS A 4 8.35 -2.84 -5.56
C HIS A 4 8.33 -1.97 -4.31
N ILE A 5 7.90 -2.57 -3.20
CA ILE A 5 7.68 -1.91 -1.91
C ILE A 5 8.70 -2.42 -0.91
N GLU A 6 9.52 -1.52 -0.39
CA GLU A 6 10.51 -1.79 0.65
C GLU A 6 10.08 -1.21 1.99
N TYR A 7 10.58 -1.77 3.09
CA TYR A 7 10.37 -1.22 4.42
C TYR A 7 11.11 0.11 4.56
N PHE A 8 10.50 1.08 5.23
CA PHE A 8 11.12 2.37 5.49
C PHE A 8 11.05 2.79 6.95
N ASP A 9 9.99 2.45 7.71
CA ASP A 9 9.90 2.67 9.17
C ASP A 9 8.55 2.14 9.76
N GLN A 10 8.36 2.35 11.07
CA GLN A 10 7.14 2.27 11.91
C GLN A 10 6.78 0.93 12.54
N ASN A 11 7.25 -0.20 12.00
CA ASN A 11 6.86 -1.49 12.56
C ASN A 11 7.88 -2.58 12.21
N GLU A 12 8.84 -2.78 13.13
CA GLU A 12 9.90 -3.79 13.01
C GLU A 12 9.34 -5.22 12.89
N THR A 13 8.17 -5.50 13.47
CA THR A 13 7.54 -6.82 13.36
C THR A 13 6.98 -7.09 11.97
N PHE A 14 6.62 -6.03 11.23
CA PHE A 14 6.17 -6.13 9.84
C PHE A 14 7.33 -6.07 8.84
N ALA A 15 8.48 -5.49 9.21
CA ALA A 15 9.63 -5.28 8.33
C ALA A 15 10.09 -6.57 7.60
N GLY A 16 10.08 -7.72 8.30
CA GLY A 16 10.47 -9.02 7.71
C GLY A 16 9.49 -9.57 6.66
N LEU A 17 8.30 -8.98 6.50
CA LEU A 17 7.34 -9.32 5.45
C LEU A 17 7.54 -8.49 4.18
N LEU A 18 8.43 -7.51 4.20
CA LEU A 18 8.88 -6.73 3.05
C LEU A 18 10.28 -7.20 2.62
N PRO A 19 10.66 -7.04 1.33
CA PRO A 19 9.91 -6.36 0.29
C PRO A 19 8.72 -7.17 -0.27
N ARG A 20 7.81 -6.46 -0.94
CA ARG A 20 6.74 -7.05 -1.74
C ARG A 20 6.61 -6.36 -3.08
N GLU A 21 6.22 -7.14 -4.08
CA GLU A 21 5.90 -6.66 -5.41
C GLU A 21 4.42 -6.85 -5.72
N GLY A 22 3.91 -6.04 -6.63
CA GLY A 22 2.52 -6.12 -7.04
C GLY A 22 2.18 -5.24 -8.24
N ILE A 23 0.92 -5.32 -8.65
CA ILE A 23 0.36 -4.53 -9.75
C ILE A 23 -0.72 -3.61 -9.19
N VAL A 24 -0.63 -2.32 -9.53
CA VAL A 24 -1.68 -1.35 -9.22
C VAL A 24 -2.89 -1.65 -10.10
N GLU A 25 -4.02 -1.97 -9.47
CA GLU A 25 -5.27 -2.34 -10.14
C GLU A 25 -6.32 -1.23 -10.09
N GLY A 26 -6.13 -0.24 -9.23
CA GLY A 26 -7.02 0.91 -9.15
C GLY A 26 -6.47 2.06 -8.31
N THR A 27 -7.14 3.20 -8.42
CA THR A 27 -6.85 4.41 -7.63
C THR A 27 -8.13 4.95 -6.99
N PRO A 28 -8.70 4.23 -6.01
CA PRO A 28 -9.96 4.63 -5.41
C PRO A 28 -9.83 5.95 -4.67
N SER A 29 -10.86 6.78 -4.76
CA SER A 29 -10.96 8.03 -3.98
C SER A 29 -11.30 7.74 -2.52
N CYS A 30 -10.57 8.39 -1.61
CA CYS A 30 -10.78 8.26 -0.18
C CYS A 30 -11.69 9.39 0.32
N ALA A 31 -12.74 9.06 1.06
CA ALA A 31 -13.72 10.05 1.53
C ALA A 31 -13.15 10.97 2.63
N ASP A 32 -12.16 10.48 3.39
CA ASP A 32 -11.59 11.17 4.55
C ASP A 32 -10.11 11.54 4.39
N SER A 33 -9.60 11.54 3.15
CA SER A 33 -8.22 11.96 2.83
C SER A 33 -8.13 12.55 1.43
N SER A 34 -7.30 13.60 1.27
CA SER A 34 -6.96 14.18 -0.04
C SER A 34 -5.81 13.47 -0.76
N HIS A 35 -5.19 12.46 -0.15
CA HIS A 35 -4.12 11.70 -0.80
C HIS A 35 -4.63 10.92 -2.01
N ILE A 36 -3.76 10.72 -2.99
CA ILE A 36 -4.00 9.80 -4.10
C ILE A 36 -3.65 8.39 -3.59
N TRP A 37 -4.67 7.54 -3.49
CA TRP A 37 -4.53 6.16 -3.05
C TRP A 37 -4.39 5.22 -4.23
N HIS A 38 -3.51 4.23 -4.11
CA HIS A 38 -3.29 3.17 -5.08
C HIS A 38 -3.60 1.83 -4.41
N LEU A 39 -4.51 1.07 -5.02
CA LEU A 39 -4.77 -0.31 -4.63
C LEU A 39 -3.78 -1.22 -5.38
N LEU A 40 -2.83 -1.77 -4.63
CA LEU A 40 -1.79 -2.67 -5.14
C LEU A 40 -2.19 -4.11 -4.82
N ARG A 41 -2.45 -4.93 -5.83
CA ARG A 41 -2.53 -6.37 -5.65
C ARG A 41 -1.13 -6.96 -5.58
N LEU A 42 -0.83 -7.66 -4.51
CA LEU A 42 0.45 -8.30 -4.30
C LEU A 42 0.59 -9.55 -5.17
N ASP A 43 1.80 -9.82 -5.64
CA ASP A 43 2.06 -11.09 -6.35
C ASP A 43 2.05 -12.28 -5.38
N ASN A 44 2.54 -12.04 -4.15
CA ASN A 44 2.46 -12.98 -3.05
C ASN A 44 1.84 -12.26 -1.84
N PRO A 45 0.78 -12.83 -1.23
CA PRO A 45 0.15 -12.23 -0.06
C PRO A 45 1.10 -12.16 1.13
N VAL A 46 0.77 -11.33 2.11
CA VAL A 46 1.43 -11.32 3.41
C VAL A 46 0.52 -11.91 4.47
N PHE A 47 1.11 -12.65 5.41
CA PHE A 47 0.43 -13.13 6.61
C PHE A 47 0.92 -12.31 7.79
N TYR A 48 0.03 -11.54 8.39
CA TYR A 48 0.33 -10.69 9.54
C TYR A 48 -0.77 -10.85 10.59
N GLU A 49 -0.38 -11.08 11.85
CA GLU A 49 -1.33 -11.32 12.96
C GLU A 49 -2.41 -12.38 12.64
N SER A 50 -2.01 -13.49 12.00
CA SER A 50 -2.88 -14.60 11.56
C SER A 50 -3.93 -14.24 10.48
N THR A 51 -3.82 -13.06 9.89
CA THR A 51 -4.68 -12.63 8.77
C THR A 51 -3.86 -12.59 7.48
N GLU A 52 -4.47 -13.04 6.39
CA GLU A 52 -3.90 -12.95 5.05
C GLU A 52 -4.32 -11.64 4.37
N TYR A 53 -3.35 -10.96 3.76
CA TYR A 53 -3.56 -9.73 3.03
C TYR A 53 -2.98 -9.87 1.62
N SER A 54 -3.85 -9.80 0.62
CA SER A 54 -3.50 -9.89 -0.80
C SER A 54 -3.30 -8.53 -1.45
N HIS A 55 -3.68 -7.45 -0.75
CA HIS A 55 -3.59 -6.09 -1.29
C HIS A 55 -3.02 -5.12 -0.26
N PHE A 56 -2.29 -4.14 -0.77
CA PHE A 56 -1.95 -2.92 -0.03
C PHE A 56 -2.72 -1.74 -0.60
N LEU A 57 -3.14 -0.83 0.29
CA LEU A 57 -3.49 0.54 -0.06
C LEU A 57 -2.29 1.43 0.22
N LEU A 58 -1.83 2.13 -0.81
CA LEU A 58 -0.64 2.97 -0.76
C LEU A 58 -1.00 4.41 -1.08
N ALA A 59 -0.47 5.35 -0.30
CA ALA A 59 -0.54 6.77 -0.58
C ALA A 59 0.84 7.41 -0.32
N SER A 60 1.21 8.38 -1.16
CA SER A 60 2.45 9.14 -0.93
C SER A 60 2.38 9.91 0.39
N ARG A 61 3.48 9.87 1.14
CA ARG A 61 3.66 10.61 2.40
C ARG A 61 4.23 12.01 2.20
N TRP A 62 4.89 12.24 1.07
CA TRP A 62 5.57 13.49 0.80
C TRP A 62 4.74 14.34 -0.15
N GLU A 63 4.51 15.59 0.25
CA GLU A 63 3.83 16.56 -0.60
C GLU A 63 4.64 16.81 -1.88
N GLY A 64 3.96 16.81 -3.03
CA GLY A 64 4.59 17.02 -4.33
C GLY A 64 5.32 15.80 -4.92
N HIS A 65 5.31 14.65 -4.25
CA HIS A 65 5.88 13.40 -4.78
C HIS A 65 4.78 12.38 -5.04
N HIS A 66 4.78 11.78 -6.23
CA HIS A 66 3.77 10.82 -6.66
C HIS A 66 4.35 9.40 -6.80
N ILE A 67 3.57 8.40 -6.36
CA ILE A 67 3.89 7.01 -6.63
C ILE A 67 3.87 6.79 -8.14
N GLY A 68 4.95 6.22 -8.68
CA GLY A 68 5.13 6.04 -10.12
C GLY A 68 6.21 6.92 -10.74
N GLU A 69 6.80 7.83 -9.96
CA GLU A 69 7.94 8.64 -10.38
C GLU A 69 9.23 7.79 -10.53
N PRO A 70 10.24 8.31 -11.26
CA PRO A 70 11.52 7.62 -11.41
C PRO A 70 12.26 7.39 -10.09
N GLU A 71 12.12 8.32 -9.13
CA GLU A 71 12.70 8.20 -7.81
C GLU A 71 11.77 7.46 -6.85
N PRO A 72 12.28 6.62 -5.92
CA PRO A 72 11.45 5.96 -4.93
C PRO A 72 10.66 6.95 -4.06
N THR A 73 9.36 6.70 -3.87
CA THR A 73 8.47 7.55 -3.08
C THR A 73 8.20 6.95 -1.70
N SER A 74 8.26 7.74 -0.63
CA SER A 74 7.83 7.27 0.70
C SER A 74 6.31 7.13 0.76
N VAL A 75 5.82 5.98 1.23
CA VAL A 75 4.38 5.64 1.21
C VAL A 75 3.86 5.20 2.57
N PHE A 76 2.57 5.48 2.83
CA PHE A 76 1.79 4.78 3.84
C PHE A 76 1.46 3.38 3.34
N ILE A 77 1.56 2.36 4.19
CA ILE A 77 1.13 0.99 3.87
C ILE A 77 -0.08 0.64 4.72
N LEU A 78 -1.23 0.49 4.06
CA LEU A 78 -2.45 -0.01 4.68
C LEU A 78 -2.72 -1.43 4.19
N LEU A 79 -3.05 -2.32 5.11
CA LEU A 79 -3.36 -3.71 4.81
C LEU A 79 -4.84 -3.89 4.48
N VAL A 80 -5.12 -4.51 3.34
CA VAL A 80 -6.47 -4.86 2.90
C VAL A 80 -6.64 -6.37 3.01
N PRO A 81 -7.50 -6.87 3.92
CA PRO A 81 -7.68 -8.31 4.13
C PRO A 81 -8.11 -9.01 2.85
N SER A 82 -7.63 -10.24 2.61
CA SER A 82 -8.06 -11.02 1.43
C SER A 82 -9.55 -11.35 1.42
N SER A 83 -10.22 -11.29 2.58
CA SER A 83 -11.68 -11.43 2.70
C SER A 83 -12.46 -10.15 2.40
N PHE A 84 -11.78 -9.03 2.16
CA PHE A 84 -12.41 -7.74 1.88
C PHE A 84 -12.84 -7.70 0.42
N GLU A 85 -14.15 -7.64 0.16
CA GLU A 85 -14.73 -7.83 -1.17
C GLU A 85 -14.19 -6.84 -2.21
N GLN A 86 -14.16 -5.54 -1.88
CA GLN A 86 -13.66 -4.51 -2.80
C GLN A 86 -13.37 -3.19 -2.08
N VAL A 87 -12.24 -2.55 -2.41
CA VAL A 87 -12.02 -1.13 -2.11
C VAL A 87 -12.60 -0.28 -3.24
N ALA A 88 -13.71 0.40 -2.96
CA ALA A 88 -14.40 1.26 -3.92
C ALA A 88 -14.17 2.76 -3.63
N ASP A 89 -14.57 3.61 -4.57
CA ASP A 89 -14.62 5.06 -4.36
C ASP A 89 -15.45 5.44 -3.14
N GLY A 90 -14.97 6.44 -2.39
CA GLY A 90 -15.58 6.87 -1.14
C GLY A 90 -15.24 5.98 0.05
N PHE A 91 -14.25 5.09 -0.04
CA PHE A 91 -13.77 4.34 1.13
C PHE A 91 -13.20 5.27 2.20
N SER A 92 -13.15 4.80 3.45
CA SER A 92 -12.42 5.50 4.52
C SER A 92 -11.11 4.77 4.82
N HIS A 93 -10.00 5.50 4.84
CA HIS A 93 -8.69 4.90 5.13
C HIS A 93 -8.59 4.35 6.57
N LYS A 94 -9.51 4.74 7.45
CA LYS A 94 -9.57 4.29 8.86
C LYS A 94 -10.14 2.87 9.00
N GLN A 95 -10.73 2.32 7.94
CA GLN A 95 -11.23 0.95 7.92
C GLN A 95 -10.11 -0.09 7.80
N PHE A 96 -8.91 0.34 7.40
CA PHE A 96 -7.78 -0.53 7.14
C PHE A 96 -6.67 -0.33 8.17
N LEU A 97 -5.86 -1.36 8.38
CA LEU A 97 -4.75 -1.32 9.31
C LEU A 97 -3.56 -0.56 8.69
N HIS A 98 -3.18 0.56 9.31
CA HIS A 98 -1.97 1.32 8.98
C HIS A 98 -0.79 0.59 9.61
N VAL A 99 -0.09 -0.23 8.85
CA VAL A 99 0.87 -1.19 9.43
C VAL A 99 2.30 -0.65 9.50
N ALA A 100 2.72 0.10 8.48
CA ALA A 100 4.10 0.56 8.35
C ALA A 100 4.20 1.71 7.33
N TRP A 101 5.40 2.29 7.25
CA TRP A 101 5.82 3.11 6.11
C TRP A 101 6.78 2.32 5.22
N GLY A 102 6.75 2.63 3.93
CA GLY A 102 7.63 2.00 2.95
C GLY A 102 8.21 2.96 1.93
N MET A 103 9.04 2.43 1.05
CA MET A 103 9.48 3.08 -0.19
C MET A 103 8.89 2.33 -1.37
N ALA A 104 8.19 3.02 -2.25
CA ALA A 104 7.65 2.47 -3.49
C ALA A 104 8.51 2.89 -4.68
N SER A 105 8.91 1.93 -5.50
CA SER A 105 9.63 2.17 -6.76
C SER A 105 8.95 1.44 -7.92
N VAL A 106 9.02 2.02 -9.12
CA VAL A 106 8.49 1.38 -10.33
C VAL A 106 9.41 0.25 -10.77
N ARG A 107 8.83 -0.92 -11.05
CA ARG A 107 9.51 -2.02 -11.73
C ARG A 107 9.16 -2.00 -13.21
N THR A 108 10.19 -2.11 -14.06
CA THR A 108 10.06 -2.25 -15.52
C THR A 108 9.82 -3.70 -15.91
#